data_AF-A0A370NY97-F1
#
_entry.id   AF-A0A370NY97-F1
#
_cell.length_a   1.000
_cell.length_b   1.000
_cell.length_c   1.000
_cell.angle_alpha   90.00
_cell.angle_beta   90.00
_cell.angle_gamma   90.00
#
_symmetry.space_group_name_H-M   'P 1'
#
loop_
_entity.id
_entity.type
_entity.pdbx_description
1 polymer ?
#
loop_
_entity_poly.entity_id
_entity_poly.type
_entity_poly.pdbx_seq_one_letter_code
_entity_poly.pdbx_strand_id
1 'polypeptide(L)'
;MKRHRHHIRTILAAACVAAAMGASAEEIGSVSTNFRMTGSDKVVIEAYDDPQVDGITCYVSRARTGGIKGQLGMAEDPPEASIACRQVGTISFKGPIRQQDNVFSERMSILFKALHVVRAVDRKRNTLVYLTYSDRIVSGSPQNSVTAVPVPAGTVIPVK
;
A
#
# COMPACT_ATOMS: atom_id res chain seq x y z
N MET A 1 41.56 19.12 -28.80
CA MET A 1 40.11 18.80 -28.94
C MET A 1 39.71 17.41 -28.36
N LYS A 2 40.04 17.08 -27.09
CA LYS A 2 39.63 15.77 -26.47
C LYS A 2 39.00 15.87 -25.06
N ARG A 3 38.88 17.06 -24.45
CA ARG A 3 38.40 17.22 -23.06
C ARG A 3 36.88 17.32 -22.89
N HIS A 4 36.10 17.66 -23.93
CA HIS A 4 34.64 17.86 -23.78
C HIS A 4 33.78 16.58 -23.79
N ARG A 5 34.30 15.44 -24.28
CA ARG A 5 33.51 14.20 -24.41
C ARG A 5 33.26 13.46 -23.10
N HIS A 6 34.07 13.68 -22.08
CA HIS A 6 33.94 12.96 -20.81
C HIS A 6 32.85 13.56 -19.89
N HIS A 7 32.70 14.89 -19.86
CA HIS A 7 31.70 15.54 -19.02
C HIS A 7 30.25 15.27 -19.44
N ILE A 8 30.01 15.08 -20.74
CA ILE A 8 28.65 14.76 -21.26
C ILE A 8 28.22 13.34 -20.84
N ARG A 9 29.17 12.41 -20.69
CA ARG A 9 28.87 11.03 -20.24
C ARG A 9 28.63 10.94 -18.74
N THR A 10 29.20 11.85 -17.94
CA THR A 10 29.04 11.83 -16.48
C THR A 10 27.72 12.45 -16.01
N ILE A 11 27.13 13.37 -16.78
CA ILE A 11 25.86 14.03 -16.41
C ILE A 11 24.66 13.10 -16.67
N LEU A 12 24.75 12.17 -17.63
CA LEU A 12 23.65 11.25 -17.94
C LEU A 12 23.44 10.15 -16.88
N ALA A 13 24.44 9.88 -16.03
CA ALA A 13 24.36 8.83 -15.00
C ALA A 13 23.70 9.31 -13.68
N ALA A 14 23.56 10.62 -13.47
CA ALA A 14 22.99 11.18 -12.23
C ALA A 14 21.47 11.35 -12.28
N ALA A 15 20.83 11.18 -13.44
CA ALA A 15 19.39 11.43 -13.62
C ALA A 15 18.48 10.21 -13.36
N CYS A 16 19.04 9.01 -13.13
CA CYS A 16 18.24 7.78 -13.04
C CYS A 16 17.82 7.36 -11.62
N VAL A 17 18.12 8.14 -10.58
CA VAL A 17 17.83 7.74 -9.16
C VAL A 17 16.54 8.38 -8.61
N ALA A 18 15.78 9.14 -9.40
CA ALA A 18 14.70 9.98 -8.86
C ALA A 18 13.26 9.46 -9.02
N ALA A 19 13.01 8.27 -9.59
CA ALA A 19 11.65 7.91 -10.03
C ALA A 19 11.03 6.62 -9.45
N ALA A 20 11.48 6.17 -8.29
CA ALA A 20 10.81 5.09 -7.56
C ALA A 20 10.18 5.61 -6.26
N MET A 21 9.32 6.62 -6.35
CA MET A 21 8.37 6.92 -5.27
C MET A 21 7.26 5.87 -5.34
N GLY A 22 7.54 4.67 -4.83
CA GLY A 22 6.49 3.72 -4.47
C GLY A 22 5.63 4.36 -3.38
N ALA A 23 4.32 4.12 -3.41
CA ALA A 23 3.44 4.45 -2.30
C ALA A 23 4.04 3.82 -1.03
N SER A 24 4.57 4.65 -0.16
CA SER A 24 5.24 4.23 1.07
C SER A 24 4.18 4.19 2.17
N ALA A 25 4.14 3.13 2.97
CA ALA A 25 3.29 3.09 4.15
C ALA A 25 3.71 4.21 5.11
N GLU A 26 2.81 5.13 5.43
CA GLU A 26 3.03 6.11 6.50
C GLU A 26 2.30 5.67 7.77
N GLU A 27 3.02 5.29 8.84
CA GLU A 27 2.41 5.00 10.15
C GLU A 27 1.84 6.30 10.74
N ILE A 28 0.52 6.44 10.76
CA ILE A 28 -0.16 7.63 11.30
C ILE A 28 -0.49 7.48 12.79
N GLY A 29 -0.41 6.27 13.33
CA GLY A 29 -0.62 6.00 14.74
C GLY A 29 -0.62 4.51 15.07
N SER A 30 -0.59 4.20 16.36
CA SER A 30 -0.72 2.82 16.82
C SER A 30 -1.33 2.75 18.22
N VAL A 31 -2.00 1.63 18.50
CA VAL A 31 -2.59 1.32 19.80
C VAL A 31 -1.99 0.02 20.30
N SER A 32 -1.43 0.01 21.50
CA SER A 32 -0.90 -1.22 22.09
C SER A 32 -2.02 -2.19 22.44
N THR A 33 -1.85 -3.44 22.03
CA THR A 33 -2.70 -4.57 22.34
C THR A 33 -1.85 -5.64 23.02
N ASN A 34 -2.39 -6.42 23.95
CA ASN A 34 -1.66 -7.47 24.69
C ASN A 34 -0.31 -7.03 25.32
N PHE A 35 -0.37 -6.59 26.56
CA PHE A 35 0.82 -6.22 27.33
C PHE A 35 1.53 -7.48 27.86
N ARG A 36 2.76 -7.73 27.39
CA ARG A 36 3.62 -8.82 27.88
C ARG A 36 4.90 -8.25 28.49
N MET A 37 5.51 -9.00 29.40
CA MET A 37 6.74 -8.59 30.09
C MET A 37 7.93 -8.37 29.13
N THR A 38 7.91 -8.98 27.95
CA THR A 38 8.93 -8.86 26.91
C THR A 38 8.62 -7.81 25.84
N GLY A 39 7.48 -7.11 25.93
CA GLY A 39 7.00 -6.10 25.00
C GLY A 39 5.53 -6.31 24.60
N SER A 40 4.80 -5.22 24.34
CA SER A 40 3.37 -5.27 23.95
C SER A 40 3.19 -5.39 22.44
N ASP A 41 2.18 -6.14 22.01
CA ASP A 41 1.73 -6.10 20.62
C ASP A 41 1.10 -4.72 20.31
N LYS A 42 0.94 -4.39 19.03
CA LYS A 42 0.27 -3.14 18.63
C LYS A 42 -0.60 -3.35 17.41
N VAL A 43 -1.69 -2.60 17.32
CA VAL A 43 -2.39 -2.36 16.06
C VAL A 43 -1.86 -1.05 15.51
N VAL A 44 -1.17 -1.11 14.37
CA VAL A 44 -0.69 0.07 13.65
C VAL A 44 -1.75 0.50 12.64
N ILE A 45 -1.84 1.81 12.41
CA ILE A 45 -2.65 2.42 11.37
C ILE A 45 -1.69 3.08 10.39
N GLU A 46 -1.77 2.66 9.14
CA GLU A 46 -0.89 3.11 8.07
C GLU A 46 -1.72 3.72 6.94
N ALA A 47 -1.25 4.85 6.41
CA ALA A 47 -1.85 5.52 5.26
C ALA A 47 -1.13 5.12 3.97
N TYR A 48 -1.93 4.85 2.93
CA TYR A 48 -1.48 4.44 1.62
C TYR A 48 -2.18 5.28 0.55
N ASP A 49 -1.42 6.14 -0.13
CA ASP A 49 -1.94 6.87 -1.28
C ASP A 49 -1.96 6.00 -2.52
N ASP A 50 -3.01 6.13 -3.32
CA ASP A 50 -3.11 5.41 -4.58
C ASP A 50 -2.12 6.00 -5.62
N PRO A 51 -1.15 5.21 -6.11
CA PRO A 51 -0.11 5.73 -6.99
C PRO A 51 -0.63 6.16 -8.36
N GLN A 52 -1.80 5.68 -8.80
CA GLN A 52 -2.40 5.98 -10.10
C GLN A 52 -3.62 6.91 -10.01
N VAL A 53 -4.20 7.07 -8.82
CA VAL A 53 -5.40 7.90 -8.58
C VAL A 53 -5.12 8.88 -7.45
N ASP A 54 -4.86 10.14 -7.79
CA ASP A 54 -4.65 11.17 -6.79
C ASP A 54 -5.96 11.49 -6.04
N GLY A 55 -5.82 11.95 -4.80
CA GLY A 55 -6.96 12.35 -3.96
C GLY A 55 -7.64 11.18 -3.22
N ILE A 56 -7.11 9.96 -3.30
CA ILE A 56 -7.55 8.80 -2.51
C ILE A 56 -6.43 8.29 -1.62
N THR A 57 -6.75 8.14 -0.34
CA THR A 57 -5.87 7.50 0.65
C THR A 57 -6.61 6.34 1.31
N CYS A 58 -5.92 5.22 1.42
CA CYS A 58 -6.37 4.02 2.12
C CYS A 58 -5.69 3.91 3.47
N TYR A 59 -6.48 3.92 4.53
CA TYR A 59 -6.00 3.66 5.89
C TYR A 59 -6.12 2.17 6.16
N VAL A 60 -5.01 1.49 6.37
CA VAL A 60 -4.99 0.08 6.75
C VAL A 60 -4.58 -0.03 8.20
N SER A 61 -5.40 -0.73 8.97
CA SER A 61 -5.06 -1.17 10.31
C SER A 61 -4.61 -2.62 10.27
N ARG A 62 -3.52 -2.94 10.97
CA ARG A 62 -3.03 -4.32 11.11
C ARG A 62 -2.34 -4.55 12.44
N ALA A 63 -2.36 -5.79 12.91
CA ALA A 63 -1.59 -6.19 14.08
C ALA A 63 -0.09 -6.30 13.74
N ARG A 64 0.75 -5.79 14.64
CA ARG A 64 2.20 -6.00 14.67
C ARG A 64 2.62 -6.58 16.01
N THR A 65 3.41 -7.63 15.96
CA THR A 65 3.86 -8.38 17.14
C THR A 65 4.95 -7.61 17.86
N GLY A 66 4.83 -7.53 19.18
CA GLY A 66 5.75 -6.81 20.04
C GLY A 66 6.96 -7.61 20.52
N GLY A 67 7.78 -6.94 21.32
CA GLY A 67 8.91 -7.52 22.05
C GLY A 67 10.12 -7.90 21.20
N ILE A 68 11.07 -8.61 21.82
CA ILE A 68 12.39 -8.90 21.21
C ILE A 68 12.27 -9.57 19.84
N LYS A 69 11.33 -10.52 19.68
CA LYS A 69 11.09 -11.20 18.41
C LYS A 69 10.46 -10.29 17.35
N GLY A 70 9.57 -9.38 17.76
CA GLY A 70 8.97 -8.37 16.88
C GLY A 70 9.99 -7.35 16.38
N GLN A 71 10.84 -6.84 17.27
CA GLN A 71 11.90 -5.89 16.92
C GLN A 71 12.96 -6.49 15.99
N LEU A 72 13.24 -7.78 16.12
CA LEU A 72 14.15 -8.51 15.23
C LEU A 72 13.50 -8.93 13.90
N GLY A 73 12.21 -8.64 13.66
CA GLY A 73 11.48 -9.05 12.45
C GLY A 73 11.28 -10.56 12.33
N MET A 74 11.51 -11.29 13.42
CA MET A 74 11.41 -12.76 13.52
C MET A 74 10.03 -13.21 13.99
N ALA A 75 9.18 -12.27 14.41
CA ALA A 75 7.80 -12.54 14.75
C ALA A 75 6.93 -12.56 13.50
N GLU A 76 5.97 -13.46 13.50
CA GLU A 76 4.98 -13.57 12.43
C GLU A 76 3.73 -12.80 12.86
N ASP A 77 3.43 -11.72 12.15
CA ASP A 77 2.27 -10.90 12.48
C ASP A 77 0.94 -11.65 12.21
N PRO A 78 -0.09 -11.40 13.04
CA PRO A 78 -1.43 -11.93 12.81
C PRO A 78 -1.99 -11.45 11.44
N PRO A 79 -2.74 -12.29 10.71
CA PRO A 79 -3.26 -11.95 9.38
C PRO A 79 -4.43 -10.94 9.40
N GLU A 80 -4.90 -10.53 10.58
CA GLU A 80 -6.01 -9.60 10.73
C GLU A 80 -5.61 -8.20 10.27
N ALA A 81 -6.25 -7.76 9.18
CA ALA A 81 -6.15 -6.41 8.65
C ALA A 81 -7.52 -5.87 8.28
N SER A 82 -7.70 -4.56 8.40
CA SER A 82 -8.90 -3.85 7.95
C SER A 82 -8.50 -2.61 7.17
N ILE A 83 -9.29 -2.25 6.15
CA ILE A 83 -9.03 -1.12 5.26
C ILE A 83 -10.20 -0.13 5.25
N ALA A 84 -9.87 1.16 5.21
CA ALA A 84 -10.82 2.23 4.95
C ALA A 84 -10.20 3.22 3.97
N CYS A 85 -10.69 3.28 2.73
CA CYS A 85 -10.23 4.24 1.74
C CYS A 85 -11.18 5.43 1.69
N ARG A 86 -10.62 6.63 1.66
CA ARG A 86 -11.36 7.89 1.67
C ARG A 86 -10.85 8.79 0.56
N GLN A 87 -11.76 9.55 -0.01
CA GLN A 87 -11.39 10.71 -0.80
C GLN A 87 -10.86 11.78 0.15
N VAL A 88 -9.58 12.13 0.04
CA VAL A 88 -8.91 13.16 0.84
C VAL A 88 -8.58 14.41 0.02
N GLY A 89 -8.77 14.35 -1.30
CA GLY A 89 -8.55 15.46 -2.22
C GLY A 89 -9.38 15.32 -3.50
N THR A 90 -9.08 16.15 -4.50
CA THR A 90 -9.71 16.04 -5.81
C THR A 90 -9.28 14.74 -6.49
N ILE A 91 -10.23 13.94 -6.95
CA ILE A 91 -9.93 12.69 -7.64
C ILE A 91 -9.44 13.00 -9.05
N SER A 92 -8.20 12.62 -9.36
CA SER A 92 -7.64 12.69 -10.71
C SER A 92 -6.82 11.46 -11.04
N PHE A 93 -6.82 11.07 -12.32
CA PHE A 93 -6.12 9.88 -12.80
C PHE A 93 -4.84 10.29 -13.52
N LYS A 94 -3.71 9.67 -13.15
CA LYS A 94 -2.42 9.91 -13.83
C LYS A 94 -2.37 9.32 -15.25
N GLY A 95 -3.33 8.48 -15.59
CA GLY A 95 -3.52 7.88 -16.90
C GLY A 95 -4.53 6.73 -16.84
N PRO A 96 -4.71 5.98 -17.94
CA PRO A 96 -5.58 4.81 -17.95
C PRO A 96 -5.11 3.73 -16.96
N ILE A 97 -6.01 3.31 -16.08
CA ILE A 97 -5.78 2.31 -15.04
C ILE A 97 -6.32 0.95 -15.46
N ARG A 98 -5.77 -0.13 -14.91
CA ARG A 98 -6.28 -1.48 -15.20
C ARG A 98 -7.63 -1.70 -14.52
N GLN A 99 -8.42 -2.63 -15.06
CA GLN A 99 -9.66 -3.10 -14.45
C GLN A 99 -9.44 -3.62 -13.02
N GLN A 100 -8.28 -4.24 -12.78
CA GLN A 100 -7.80 -4.67 -11.48
C GLN A 100 -6.28 -4.44 -11.41
N ASP A 101 -5.78 -3.86 -10.32
CA ASP A 101 -4.34 -3.61 -10.12
C ASP A 101 -3.96 -3.77 -8.65
N ASN A 102 -2.74 -4.24 -8.38
CA ASN A 102 -2.16 -4.23 -7.04
C ASN A 102 -1.69 -2.80 -6.74
N VAL A 103 -2.37 -2.13 -5.82
CA VAL A 103 -2.03 -0.77 -5.39
C VAL A 103 -0.79 -0.80 -4.52
N PHE A 104 -0.73 -1.78 -3.61
CA PHE A 104 0.31 -1.91 -2.62
C PHE A 104 0.49 -3.37 -2.19
N SER A 105 1.72 -3.75 -1.84
CA SER A 105 2.04 -5.07 -1.29
C SER A 105 3.21 -4.95 -0.31
N GLU A 106 2.99 -5.34 0.96
CA GLU A 106 4.03 -5.32 2.00
C GLU A 106 4.15 -6.67 2.68
N ARG A 107 5.40 -7.07 2.96
CA ARG A 107 5.70 -8.30 3.68
C ARG A 107 5.53 -8.10 5.19
N MET A 108 4.68 -8.92 5.79
CA MET A 108 4.43 -8.99 7.23
C MET A 108 5.35 -9.98 7.94
N SER A 109 5.99 -10.90 7.22
CA SER A 109 6.98 -11.82 7.80
C SER A 109 8.08 -12.18 6.79
N ILE A 110 9.23 -12.63 7.32
CA ILE A 110 10.34 -13.17 6.51
C ILE A 110 9.92 -14.47 5.81
N LEU A 111 8.99 -15.21 6.42
CA LEU A 111 8.58 -16.55 6.00
C LEU A 111 7.12 -16.55 5.47
N PHE A 112 6.83 -15.69 4.49
CA PHE A 112 5.67 -15.84 3.57
C PHE A 112 4.31 -15.22 3.90
N LYS A 113 4.21 -14.22 4.78
CA LYS A 113 2.99 -13.40 4.86
C LYS A 113 3.19 -12.06 4.18
N ALA A 114 2.33 -11.74 3.21
CA ALA A 114 2.26 -10.44 2.59
C ALA A 114 0.82 -9.92 2.65
N LEU A 115 0.69 -8.64 2.99
CA LEU A 115 -0.54 -7.89 2.88
C LEU A 115 -0.62 -7.30 1.48
N HIS A 116 -1.74 -7.50 0.79
CA HIS A 116 -2.01 -6.93 -0.52
C HIS A 116 -3.19 -5.99 -0.45
N VAL A 117 -3.08 -4.85 -1.12
CA VAL A 117 -4.19 -3.93 -1.39
C VAL A 117 -4.42 -3.91 -2.90
N VAL A 118 -5.56 -4.43 -3.32
CA VAL A 118 -5.98 -4.50 -4.73
C VAL A 118 -7.06 -3.48 -4.98
N ARG A 119 -6.93 -2.72 -6.07
CA ARG A 119 -7.97 -1.85 -6.61
C ARG A 119 -8.65 -2.53 -7.78
N ALA A 120 -9.98 -2.57 -7.75
CA ALA A 120 -10.83 -2.98 -8.85
C ALA A 120 -11.74 -1.81 -9.27
N VAL A 121 -12.04 -1.72 -10.57
CA VAL A 121 -12.90 -0.66 -11.11
C VAL A 121 -14.31 -1.17 -11.33
N ASP A 122 -15.29 -0.67 -10.58
CA ASP A 122 -16.71 -0.88 -10.92
C ASP A 122 -17.18 0.22 -11.88
N ARG A 123 -17.06 -0.06 -13.18
CA ARG A 123 -17.47 0.87 -14.24
C ARG A 123 -18.95 1.21 -14.20
N LYS A 124 -19.81 0.25 -13.83
CA LYS A 124 -21.27 0.44 -13.83
C LYS A 124 -21.70 1.45 -12.78
N ARG A 125 -21.02 1.45 -11.63
CA ARG A 125 -21.31 2.34 -10.50
C ARG A 125 -20.37 3.54 -10.40
N ASN A 126 -19.42 3.68 -11.34
CA ASN A 126 -18.35 4.67 -11.34
C ASN A 126 -17.59 4.70 -10.00
N THR A 127 -17.11 3.53 -9.55
CA THR A 127 -16.55 3.35 -8.20
C THR A 127 -15.21 2.64 -8.25
N LEU A 128 -14.27 3.07 -7.41
CA LEU A 128 -13.01 2.38 -7.15
C LEU A 128 -13.17 1.53 -5.90
N VAL A 129 -13.03 0.22 -6.04
CA VAL A 129 -13.19 -0.75 -4.97
C VAL A 129 -11.80 -1.21 -4.53
N TYR A 130 -11.52 -1.13 -3.24
CA TYR A 130 -10.24 -1.55 -2.67
C TYR A 130 -10.46 -2.74 -1.75
N LEU A 131 -9.72 -3.81 -1.98
CA LEU A 131 -9.71 -5.02 -1.20
C LEU A 131 -8.34 -5.19 -0.56
N THR A 132 -8.29 -5.38 0.74
CA THR A 132 -7.09 -5.85 1.42
C THR A 132 -7.22 -7.34 1.75
N TYR A 133 -6.16 -8.11 1.54
CA TYR A 133 -6.10 -9.52 1.91
C TYR A 133 -4.66 -9.95 2.22
N SER A 134 -4.47 -11.05 2.95
CA SER A 134 -3.17 -11.54 3.40
C SER A 134 -2.86 -12.94 2.86
N ASP A 135 -1.74 -13.13 2.19
CA ASP A 135 -1.37 -14.47 1.73
C ASP A 135 -1.08 -15.42 2.91
N ARG A 136 -1.71 -16.60 2.93
CA ARG A 136 -1.37 -17.70 3.83
C ARG A 136 -1.17 -18.97 3.00
N ILE A 137 0.03 -19.56 3.08
CA ILE A 137 0.45 -20.72 2.27
C ILE A 137 -0.45 -21.95 2.45
N VAL A 138 -1.11 -22.12 3.60
CA VAL A 138 -1.72 -23.41 3.98
C VAL A 138 -3.26 -23.43 3.86
N SER A 139 -3.94 -22.29 3.76
CA SER A 139 -5.43 -22.25 3.76
C SER A 139 -6.06 -21.17 2.86
N GLY A 140 -5.27 -20.41 2.09
CA GLY A 140 -5.75 -19.18 1.45
C GLY A 140 -5.94 -18.03 2.46
N SER A 141 -6.43 -16.88 1.97
CA SER A 141 -6.66 -15.65 2.74
C SER A 141 -8.14 -15.48 3.13
N PRO A 142 -8.66 -16.21 4.15
CA PRO A 142 -10.06 -16.06 4.56
C PRO A 142 -10.36 -14.68 5.16
N GLN A 143 -9.34 -14.00 5.69
CA GLN A 143 -9.46 -12.65 6.22
C GLN A 143 -9.21 -11.64 5.11
N ASN A 144 -10.20 -10.82 4.87
CA ASN A 144 -10.13 -9.68 3.96
C ASN A 144 -11.00 -8.54 4.48
N SER A 145 -10.78 -7.36 3.94
CA SER A 145 -11.63 -6.20 4.17
C SER A 145 -11.75 -5.40 2.89
N VAL A 146 -12.92 -4.81 2.66
CA VAL A 146 -13.25 -4.12 1.42
C VAL A 146 -13.84 -2.75 1.72
N THR A 147 -13.52 -1.81 0.84
CA THR A 147 -14.05 -0.45 0.87
C THR A 147 -14.25 0.04 -0.55
N ALA A 148 -15.22 0.93 -0.74
CA ALA A 148 -15.62 1.41 -2.05
C ALA A 148 -15.67 2.93 -2.02
N VAL A 149 -14.90 3.56 -2.92
CA VAL A 149 -14.85 5.01 -3.06
C VAL A 149 -15.54 5.38 -4.37
N PRO A 150 -16.76 5.95 -4.31
CA PRO A 150 -17.44 6.41 -5.51
C PRO A 150 -16.68 7.59 -6.13
N VAL A 151 -16.56 7.60 -7.45
CA VAL A 151 -15.96 8.71 -8.19
C VAL A 151 -17.09 9.67 -8.60
N PRO A 152 -16.91 11.00 -8.44
CA PRO A 152 -17.90 11.99 -8.84
C PRO A 152 -18.40 11.76 -10.27
N ALA A 153 -19.71 11.94 -10.50
CA ALA A 153 -20.35 11.61 -11.77
C ALA A 153 -19.76 12.34 -13.00
N GLY A 154 -19.16 13.52 -12.79
CA GLY A 154 -18.48 14.28 -13.85
C GLY A 154 -17.08 13.76 -14.21
N THR A 155 -16.56 12.77 -13.49
CA THR A 155 -15.23 12.21 -13.69
C THR A 155 -15.37 10.74 -14.08
N VAL A 156 -15.10 10.44 -15.36
CA VAL A 156 -15.13 9.07 -15.88
C VAL A 156 -13.80 8.39 -15.57
N ILE A 157 -13.86 7.18 -15.01
CA ILE A 157 -12.66 6.37 -14.72
C ILE A 157 -12.06 5.89 -16.05
N PRO A 158 -10.82 6.29 -16.41
CA PRO A 158 -10.18 5.86 -17.64
C PRO A 158 -9.62 4.45 -17.45
N VAL A 159 -10.27 3.43 -18.02
CA VAL A 159 -9.81 2.03 -17.91
C VAL A 159 -9.16 1.57 -19.21
N LYS A 160 -7.98 0.92 -19.10
CA LYS A 160 -7.28 0.26 -20.21
C LYS A 160 -7.50 -1.25 -20.22
#